data_AF-A0A9W8L2F0-F1
#
_entry.id   AF-A0A9W8L2F0-F1
#
_cell.length_a   1.000
_cell.length_b   1.000
_cell.length_c   1.000
_cell.angle_alpha   90.00
_cell.angle_beta   90.00
_cell.angle_gamma   90.00
#
_symmetry.space_group_name_H-M   'P 1'
#
loop_
_entity.id
_entity.type
_entity.pdbx_description
1 polymer ?
#
loop_
_entity_poly.entity_id
_entity_poly.type
_entity_poly.pdbx_seq_one_letter_code
_entity_poly.pdbx_strand_id
1 'polypeptide(L)'
;MSGNPGLTPVGSPNRLAKRRSLATPQTPGLESPPFPRISSKPSKITESSSGDSQRSSFAERVYRNTGGASEVQQLLAESSSVKPLPESEKRRAPQPPSVPSAAAAQGPTSAFPTTVLDIPSQRLVALSIVGLAAALKAYNALWLSLEPGQTSLYLFVKWTVLDFALLYCGWRLHIPRLRITTAMLYGLWAVSVFLNLNLFLLSSSVFVLALKPVGLGVASSFLRSIKSVPVVGPWLVGDSELLIDSFQLDDEHILGRHTIHILPHSMAHMNPAGKDLCIDWREAGQRAWYSRLVPGSSHMLQERQLTIPMLINGTRPASIVYTHTSFETGVTHKRSVTNINGLRMETVASYPALGNWVLATYYLPVTEEGAYEIHSVSDSRGLKFRTMDGARATVVVGCPTAHLSWRQQDSSGDSTFAVDKSGYASICQRMGSPLSDDSVGLIDVVAEGFAPMDVSVVRLVNGHREAIELDGIAAKEPERDGSANQWTRFRRQKATYTLSDAVLQPGEYVYRLERVRDAANHVVTLSDTTSGTSAIMARMVVHARPRVTWVSGLPLSSSIWLSDDKQRASHHALGLQLTGQGPWTVDYTIDTGTEVLHESRTFTKAAAAALEA
;
A
#
# COMPACT_ATOMS: atom_id res chain seq x y z
N MET A 1 22.60 -66.73 -16.68
CA MET A 1 23.95 -66.84 -16.10
C MET A 1 24.96 -66.35 -17.13
N SER A 2 25.77 -65.35 -16.73
CA SER A 2 27.13 -65.06 -17.20
C SER A 2 27.38 -64.68 -18.69
N GLY A 3 27.84 -63.43 -18.91
CA GLY A 3 28.97 -63.17 -19.81
C GLY A 3 28.79 -62.12 -20.91
N ASN A 4 29.08 -60.85 -20.61
CA ASN A 4 29.61 -59.84 -21.56
C ASN A 4 31.06 -60.24 -21.97
N PRO A 5 31.76 -59.66 -23.00
CA PRO A 5 31.74 -58.22 -23.40
C PRO A 5 32.05 -57.90 -24.89
N GLY A 6 32.11 -56.61 -25.25
CA GLY A 6 33.27 -56.09 -26.03
C GLY A 6 33.09 -55.52 -27.45
N LEU A 7 32.81 -54.21 -27.53
CA LEU A 7 33.56 -53.14 -28.24
C LEU A 7 33.94 -53.21 -29.75
N THR A 8 33.41 -52.20 -30.48
CA THR A 8 34.06 -51.28 -31.49
C THR A 8 34.36 -51.77 -32.92
N PRO A 9 34.73 -50.86 -33.85
CA PRO A 9 34.07 -49.65 -34.36
C PRO A 9 33.93 -49.74 -35.90
N VAL A 10 33.59 -48.64 -36.61
CA VAL A 10 34.14 -48.23 -37.95
C VAL A 10 33.14 -47.34 -38.72
N GLY A 11 33.65 -46.21 -39.24
CA GLY A 11 33.31 -45.76 -40.60
C GLY A 11 32.43 -44.52 -40.74
N SER A 12 33.06 -43.33 -40.72
CA SER A 12 32.64 -42.22 -41.59
C SER A 12 33.30 -42.42 -42.96
N PRO A 13 32.66 -42.03 -44.08
CA PRO A 13 33.07 -40.74 -44.67
C PRO A 13 31.96 -39.95 -45.39
N ASN A 14 32.08 -38.62 -45.30
CA ASN A 14 31.99 -37.61 -46.38
C ASN A 14 31.26 -37.98 -47.70
N ARG A 15 30.27 -37.17 -48.13
CA ARG A 15 30.41 -36.06 -49.12
C ARG A 15 29.07 -35.66 -49.77
N LEU A 16 29.02 -34.36 -50.12
CA LEU A 16 28.36 -33.73 -51.28
C LEU A 16 26.86 -33.38 -51.24
N ALA A 17 26.63 -32.13 -50.84
CA ALA A 17 25.85 -31.10 -51.53
C ALA A 17 25.01 -31.51 -52.76
N LYS A 18 23.71 -31.16 -52.72
CA LYS A 18 23.02 -30.63 -53.91
C LYS A 18 21.88 -29.68 -53.52
N ARG A 19 22.06 -28.40 -53.86
CA ARG A 19 21.01 -27.38 -53.97
C ARG A 19 19.91 -27.88 -54.93
N ARG A 20 18.65 -27.76 -54.53
CA ARG A 20 17.53 -27.51 -55.46
C ARG A 20 16.50 -26.61 -54.79
N SER A 21 16.36 -25.44 -55.36
CA SER A 21 15.30 -24.45 -55.17
C SER A 21 13.97 -24.98 -55.73
N LEU A 22 12.91 -24.94 -54.93
CA LEU A 22 11.51 -24.91 -55.37
C LEU A 22 10.77 -24.05 -54.33
N ALA A 23 10.41 -22.82 -54.70
CA ALA A 23 9.13 -22.47 -55.31
C ALA A 23 8.04 -22.28 -54.22
N THR A 24 7.87 -21.02 -53.86
CA THR A 24 6.83 -20.41 -53.05
C THR A 24 5.45 -20.62 -53.68
N PRO A 25 4.42 -21.04 -52.93
CA PRO A 25 3.03 -20.76 -53.27
C PRO A 25 2.55 -19.53 -52.48
N GLN A 26 2.16 -18.49 -53.22
CA GLN A 26 1.36 -17.38 -52.73
C GLN A 26 -0.05 -17.88 -52.38
N THR A 27 -0.58 -17.43 -51.24
CA THR A 27 -2.01 -17.48 -50.91
C THR A 27 -2.48 -16.10 -50.43
N PRO A 28 -3.76 -15.76 -50.63
CA PRO A 28 -4.20 -14.40 -50.92
C PRO A 28 -4.58 -13.62 -49.67
N GLY A 29 -4.52 -12.29 -49.81
CA GLY A 29 -4.83 -11.32 -48.77
C GLY A 29 -6.27 -11.38 -48.28
N LEU A 30 -6.41 -11.23 -46.95
CA LEU A 30 -7.61 -10.75 -46.32
C LEU A 30 -7.38 -9.28 -45.92
N GLU A 31 -8.12 -8.39 -46.58
CA GLU A 31 -8.24 -6.98 -46.23
C GLU A 31 -8.81 -6.84 -44.82
N SER A 32 -8.14 -6.03 -43.99
CA SER A 32 -8.63 -5.59 -42.69
C SER A 32 -9.23 -4.18 -42.83
N PRO A 33 -10.42 -3.92 -42.25
CA PRO A 33 -11.02 -2.59 -42.30
C PRO A 33 -10.31 -1.62 -41.34
N PRO A 34 -10.31 -0.31 -41.64
CA PRO A 34 -9.52 0.68 -40.90
C PRO A 34 -10.18 1.07 -39.57
N PHE A 35 -9.37 1.07 -38.50
CA PHE A 35 -9.70 1.68 -37.21
C PHE A 35 -9.78 3.21 -37.33
N PRO A 36 -10.78 3.87 -36.72
CA PRO A 36 -10.82 5.32 -36.64
C PRO A 36 -9.84 5.85 -35.57
N ARG A 37 -8.98 6.78 -35.99
CA ARG A 37 -8.17 7.64 -35.11
C ARG A 37 -9.09 8.58 -34.33
N ILE A 38 -9.24 8.37 -33.03
CA ILE A 38 -9.78 9.39 -32.12
C ILE A 38 -8.60 10.17 -31.54
N SER A 39 -8.50 11.43 -31.99
CA SER A 39 -7.65 12.47 -31.43
C SER A 39 -8.37 13.10 -30.24
N SER A 40 -7.88 12.90 -29.02
CA SER A 40 -8.31 13.67 -27.85
C SER A 40 -7.15 14.50 -27.30
N LYS A 41 -7.29 15.82 -27.45
CA LYS A 41 -6.48 16.86 -26.78
C LYS A 41 -6.58 16.74 -25.25
N PRO A 42 -5.56 17.15 -24.49
CA PRO A 42 -5.66 17.26 -23.05
C PRO A 42 -6.44 18.52 -22.64
N SER A 43 -7.59 18.35 -22.00
CA SER A 43 -8.34 19.43 -21.36
C SER A 43 -7.84 19.64 -19.92
N LYS A 44 -7.27 20.83 -19.68
CA LYS A 44 -7.11 21.47 -18.38
C LYS A 44 -8.48 21.67 -17.71
N ILE A 45 -8.64 21.17 -16.48
CA ILE A 45 -9.65 21.61 -15.51
C ILE A 45 -8.94 21.56 -14.14
N THR A 46 -8.39 22.67 -13.65
CA THR A 46 -9.01 23.64 -12.74
C THR A 46 -9.35 23.02 -11.38
N GLU A 47 -8.42 23.21 -10.43
CA GLU A 47 -8.62 23.01 -8.99
C GLU A 47 -9.71 23.97 -8.50
N SER A 48 -10.74 23.43 -7.84
CA SER A 48 -11.64 24.20 -6.98
C SER A 48 -11.59 23.61 -5.58
N SER A 49 -11.01 24.38 -4.66
CA SER A 49 -10.93 24.11 -3.24
C SER A 49 -12.27 24.39 -2.54
N SER A 50 -12.80 23.39 -1.86
CA SER A 50 -13.71 23.51 -0.69
C SER A 50 -13.56 22.19 0.06
N GLY A 51 -13.04 22.09 1.29
CA GLY A 51 -13.18 23.00 2.41
C GLY A 51 -14.41 22.58 3.23
N ASP A 52 -14.27 21.51 4.03
CA ASP A 52 -15.06 21.14 5.22
C ASP A 52 -14.55 19.76 5.70
N SER A 53 -13.67 19.64 6.70
CA SER A 53 -13.89 19.77 8.15
C SER A 53 -15.04 18.92 8.69
N GLN A 54 -14.77 17.64 8.99
CA GLN A 54 -15.32 17.02 10.19
C GLN A 54 -14.35 15.98 10.78
N ARG A 55 -14.10 16.15 12.08
CA ARG A 55 -13.08 15.54 12.91
C ARG A 55 -13.85 14.84 14.04
N SER A 56 -13.84 13.51 14.09
CA SER A 56 -14.37 12.72 15.22
C SER A 56 -13.51 11.45 15.33
N SER A 57 -12.56 11.42 16.26
CA SER A 57 -12.72 10.91 17.63
C SER A 57 -12.87 9.38 17.69
N PHE A 58 -11.75 8.65 17.68
CA PHE A 58 -11.74 7.25 18.13
C PHE A 58 -10.32 6.73 18.40
N ALA A 59 -9.65 7.22 19.46
CA ALA A 59 -8.42 6.58 19.97
C ALA A 59 -8.10 7.04 21.40
N GLU A 60 -8.91 6.64 22.38
CA GLU A 60 -8.48 6.70 23.78
C GLU A 60 -9.08 5.52 24.56
N ARG A 61 -8.44 4.36 24.43
CA ARG A 61 -8.54 3.27 25.40
C ARG A 61 -7.38 2.32 25.20
N VAL A 62 -6.86 1.80 26.33
CA VAL A 62 -5.79 0.80 26.47
C VAL A 62 -4.37 1.38 26.49
N TYR A 63 -3.91 1.80 27.67
CA TYR A 63 -2.93 1.06 28.47
C TYR A 63 -2.75 1.73 29.84
N ARG A 64 -3.42 1.14 30.84
CA ARG A 64 -3.30 1.45 32.26
C ARG A 64 -2.85 0.16 32.93
N ASN A 65 -1.54 0.01 33.17
CA ASN A 65 -0.97 -0.78 34.25
C ASN A 65 0.54 -0.92 34.04
N THR A 66 1.31 -0.28 34.92
CA THR A 66 2.31 -0.93 35.79
C THR A 66 2.68 0.11 36.83
N GLY A 67 2.26 -0.14 38.07
CA GLY A 67 2.72 0.61 39.24
C GLY A 67 4.09 0.11 39.71
N GLY A 68 4.78 0.98 40.46
CA GLY A 68 5.91 0.61 41.30
C GLY A 68 7.13 1.50 41.12
N ALA A 69 7.23 2.56 41.92
CA ALA A 69 8.42 2.98 42.67
C ALA A 69 8.23 4.41 43.19
N SER A 70 7.81 4.49 44.45
CA SER A 70 7.80 5.68 45.29
C SER A 70 9.14 5.80 46.00
N GLU A 71 9.98 6.78 45.67
CA GLU A 71 10.95 7.33 46.63
C GLU A 71 11.58 8.63 46.09
N VAL A 72 11.78 9.59 47.01
CA VAL A 72 12.54 10.83 46.84
C VAL A 72 11.84 11.99 46.14
N GLN A 73 10.97 12.70 46.87
CA GLN A 73 10.87 14.16 46.79
C GLN A 73 10.10 14.71 48.00
N GLN A 74 10.80 14.85 49.12
CA GLN A 74 10.28 15.56 50.29
C GLN A 74 11.42 16.23 51.04
N LEU A 75 12.05 17.24 50.43
CA LEU A 75 12.90 18.21 51.15
C LEU A 75 12.83 19.57 50.45
N LEU A 76 12.62 20.60 51.27
CA LEU A 76 12.79 22.05 51.01
C LEU A 76 11.58 22.81 50.45
N ALA A 77 10.55 22.94 51.29
CA ALA A 77 9.66 24.11 51.27
C ALA A 77 9.36 24.55 52.72
N GLU A 78 10.30 25.25 53.36
CA GLU A 78 9.98 26.03 54.55
C GLU A 78 11.08 27.07 54.82
N SER A 79 10.71 28.35 54.81
CA SER A 79 11.36 29.49 55.50
C SER A 79 11.27 30.78 54.67
N SER A 80 10.27 31.61 54.92
CA SER A 80 10.47 32.83 55.74
C SER A 80 9.33 33.83 55.52
N SER A 81 8.63 34.08 56.62
CA SER A 81 7.60 35.09 56.83
C SER A 81 8.17 36.07 57.84
N VAL A 82 8.27 37.37 57.53
CA VAL A 82 8.35 38.44 58.54
C VAL A 82 7.65 39.71 58.02
N LYS A 83 6.82 40.28 58.90
CA LYS A 83 5.93 41.45 58.80
C LYS A 83 6.66 42.81 59.05
N PRO A 84 5.99 43.97 58.84
CA PRO A 84 6.61 45.29 58.68
C PRO A 84 6.37 46.33 59.81
N LEU A 85 6.98 47.53 59.63
CA LEU A 85 6.82 48.86 60.29
C LEU A 85 7.50 49.10 61.67
N PRO A 86 7.73 50.38 62.10
CA PRO A 86 7.65 51.70 61.43
C PRO A 86 8.92 52.60 61.66
N GLU A 87 8.94 53.84 61.16
CA GLU A 87 9.27 55.08 61.94
C GLU A 87 9.71 56.26 61.03
N SER A 88 9.41 57.47 61.52
CA SER A 88 9.30 58.72 60.78
C SER A 88 10.29 59.78 61.28
N GLU A 89 10.43 60.89 60.53
CA GLU A 89 10.74 62.26 61.02
C GLU A 89 12.15 62.90 60.82
N LYS A 90 12.30 63.63 59.70
CA LYS A 90 12.46 65.10 59.57
C LYS A 90 13.54 65.86 60.40
N ARG A 91 14.61 66.40 59.73
CA ARG A 91 15.12 67.80 59.94
C ARG A 91 16.17 68.31 58.90
N ARG A 92 15.74 69.29 58.10
CA ARG A 92 16.32 70.59 57.61
C ARG A 92 17.83 70.84 57.30
N ALA A 93 18.08 71.13 55.99
CA ALA A 93 18.82 72.25 55.29
C ALA A 93 20.33 72.55 55.59
N PRO A 94 21.14 73.19 54.68
CA PRO A 94 20.83 73.96 53.44
C PRO A 94 21.67 73.67 52.14
N GLN A 95 21.21 74.20 50.99
CA GLN A 95 21.89 74.37 49.67
C GLN A 95 23.12 75.32 49.74
N PRO A 96 24.02 75.54 48.72
CA PRO A 96 23.91 75.47 47.22
C PRO A 96 25.22 74.89 46.53
N PRO A 97 25.55 74.97 45.20
CA PRO A 97 25.00 75.77 44.10
C PRO A 97 24.70 75.06 42.76
N SER A 98 23.97 75.80 41.95
CA SER A 98 23.54 75.61 40.56
C SER A 98 24.67 75.76 39.54
N VAL A 99 24.87 74.78 38.63
CA VAL A 99 25.31 74.95 37.22
C VAL A 99 25.08 73.61 36.47
N PRO A 100 25.03 73.59 35.13
CA PRO A 100 23.94 74.00 34.26
C PRO A 100 23.15 72.80 33.70
N SER A 101 21.95 73.10 33.23
CA SER A 101 21.20 72.31 32.25
C SER A 101 22.09 71.95 31.06
N ALA A 102 22.66 70.75 31.07
CA ALA A 102 23.26 70.12 29.90
C ALA A 102 22.21 69.16 29.37
N ALA A 103 21.70 69.49 28.18
CA ALA A 103 20.75 68.74 27.40
C ALA A 103 20.86 67.24 27.64
N ALA A 104 19.71 66.58 27.84
CA ALA A 104 19.56 65.16 27.58
C ALA A 104 20.16 64.90 26.19
N ALA A 105 21.43 64.48 26.17
CA ALA A 105 22.09 64.04 24.97
C ALA A 105 21.27 62.85 24.53
N GLN A 106 20.46 63.09 23.49
CA GLN A 106 19.72 62.08 22.77
C GLN A 106 20.75 61.07 22.29
N GLY A 107 20.99 60.05 23.12
CA GLY A 107 21.77 58.89 22.74
C GLY A 107 21.13 58.33 21.48
N PRO A 108 21.93 57.88 20.50
CA PRO A 108 21.42 57.47 19.21
C PRO A 108 20.27 56.49 19.40
N THR A 109 19.08 56.91 18.99
CA THR A 109 17.85 56.14 19.05
C THR A 109 18.07 54.87 18.25
N SER A 110 17.98 53.71 18.91
CA SER A 110 17.90 52.44 18.21
C SER A 110 16.75 52.49 17.21
N ALA A 111 16.92 51.89 16.03
CA ALA A 111 15.89 51.90 14.99
C ALA A 111 14.55 51.29 15.46
N PHE A 112 14.59 50.45 16.49
CA PHE A 112 13.41 49.98 17.21
C PHE A 112 13.20 50.78 18.49
N PRO A 113 11.98 51.32 18.72
CA PRO A 113 11.66 51.97 19.98
C PRO A 113 11.68 50.95 21.11
N THR A 114 12.32 51.30 22.23
CA THR A 114 12.42 50.45 23.43
C THR A 114 11.07 50.17 24.10
N THR A 115 9.98 50.76 23.59
CA THR A 115 8.61 50.50 24.03
C THR A 115 8.06 49.17 23.51
N VAL A 116 8.62 48.62 22.41
CA VAL A 116 8.14 47.37 21.79
C VAL A 116 9.00 46.17 22.16
N LEU A 117 10.32 46.36 22.27
CA LEU A 117 11.24 45.28 22.59
C LEU A 117 12.40 45.79 23.44
N ASP A 118 12.57 45.21 24.63
CA ASP A 118 13.68 45.54 25.52
C ASP A 118 15.04 45.26 24.86
N ILE A 119 16.05 46.05 25.24
CA ILE A 119 17.41 45.96 24.69
C ILE A 119 18.02 44.54 24.80
N PRO A 120 17.86 43.79 25.92
CA PRO A 120 18.32 42.41 26.01
C PRO A 120 17.60 41.47 25.03
N SER A 121 16.30 41.65 24.84
CA SER A 121 15.47 40.86 23.93
C SER A 121 15.86 41.12 22.46
N GLN A 122 16.18 42.36 22.09
CA GLN A 122 16.72 42.70 20.77
C GLN A 122 18.03 41.93 20.47
N ARG A 123 18.90 41.75 21.47
CA ARG A 123 20.16 40.98 21.32
C ARG A 123 19.90 39.50 21.17
N LEU A 124 18.96 38.95 21.94
CA LEU A 124 18.60 37.54 21.87
C LEU A 124 18.00 37.20 20.51
N VAL A 125 17.14 38.06 19.96
CA VAL A 125 16.58 37.89 18.61
C VAL A 125 17.69 37.94 17.56
N ALA A 126 18.59 38.92 17.61
CA ALA A 126 19.72 38.98 16.68
C ALA A 126 20.60 37.71 16.76
N LEU A 127 20.89 37.24 17.97
CA LEU A 127 21.66 36.02 18.20
C LEU A 127 20.93 34.77 17.68
N SER A 128 19.60 34.69 17.83
CA SER A 128 18.79 33.59 17.32
C SER A 128 18.79 33.52 15.79
N ILE A 129 18.75 34.67 15.10
CA ILE A 129 18.81 34.75 13.64
C ILE A 129 20.18 34.31 13.13
N VAL A 130 21.26 34.75 13.78
CA VAL A 130 22.62 34.32 13.46
C VAL A 130 22.79 32.82 13.72
N GLY A 131 22.25 32.31 14.84
CA GLY A 131 22.26 30.88 15.18
C GLY A 131 21.50 30.03 14.15
N LEU A 132 20.32 30.48 13.71
CA LEU A 132 19.55 29.81 12.67
C LEU A 132 20.30 29.78 11.33
N ALA A 133 20.92 30.89 10.94
CA ALA A 133 21.74 30.95 9.73
C ALA A 133 22.96 30.02 9.81
N ALA A 134 23.63 29.97 10.96
CA ALA A 134 24.72 29.04 11.22
C ALA A 134 24.26 27.57 11.14
N ALA A 135 23.09 27.23 11.69
CA ALA A 135 22.52 25.88 11.62
C ALA A 135 22.18 25.48 10.17
N LEU A 136 21.60 26.39 9.38
CA LEU A 136 21.33 26.15 7.95
C LEU A 136 22.62 25.92 7.16
N LYS A 137 23.69 26.64 7.48
CA LYS A 137 25.01 26.42 6.87
C LYS A 137 25.59 25.06 7.26
N ALA A 138 25.53 24.70 8.53
CA ALA A 138 26.00 23.40 9.01
C ALA A 138 25.24 22.22 8.35
N TYR A 139 23.92 22.34 8.20
CA TYR A 139 23.10 21.34 7.50
C TYR A 139 23.52 21.19 6.04
N ASN A 140 23.69 22.29 5.32
CA ASN A 140 24.16 22.28 3.93
C ASN A 140 25.60 21.74 3.81
N ALA A 141 26.48 22.03 4.77
CA ALA A 141 27.85 21.49 4.82
C ALA A 141 27.86 19.97 5.03
N LEU A 142 26.99 19.47 5.90
CA LEU A 142 26.83 18.05 6.20
C LEU A 142 26.29 17.32 4.97
N TRP A 143 25.27 17.87 4.30
CA TRP A 143 24.74 17.34 3.05
C TRP A 143 25.82 17.22 1.98
N LEU A 144 26.64 18.28 1.82
CA LEU A 144 27.76 18.27 0.87
C LEU A 144 28.85 17.25 1.21
N SER A 145 29.00 16.92 2.51
CA SER A 145 29.97 15.93 2.97
C SER A 145 29.53 14.50 2.71
N LEU A 146 28.22 14.25 2.60
CA LEU A 146 27.64 12.93 2.31
C LEU A 146 27.65 12.59 0.82
N GLU A 147 27.59 13.59 -0.07
CA GLU A 147 27.61 13.42 -1.52
C GLU A 147 28.90 14.00 -2.14
N PRO A 148 30.03 13.26 -2.12
CA PRO A 148 31.29 13.72 -2.70
C PRO A 148 31.16 13.83 -4.23
N GLY A 149 31.31 15.04 -4.76
CA GLY A 149 31.37 15.27 -6.22
C GLY A 149 30.72 16.55 -6.72
N GLN A 150 29.93 17.24 -5.90
CA GLN A 150 29.35 18.54 -6.27
C GLN A 150 30.13 19.72 -5.67
N THR A 151 31.14 20.22 -6.39
CA THR A 151 31.74 21.53 -6.10
C THR A 151 30.78 22.64 -6.54
N SER A 152 29.87 23.04 -5.66
CA SER A 152 28.87 24.05 -6.00
C SER A 152 29.36 25.46 -5.68
N LEU A 153 29.96 26.11 -6.68
CA LEU A 153 30.16 27.57 -6.67
C LEU A 153 28.86 28.31 -6.30
N TYR A 154 27.72 27.74 -6.65
CA TYR A 154 26.39 28.19 -6.23
C TYR A 154 26.22 28.30 -4.70
N LEU A 155 26.63 27.29 -3.92
CA LEU A 155 26.52 27.36 -2.46
C LEU A 155 27.49 28.38 -1.86
N PHE A 156 28.70 28.51 -2.42
CA PHE A 156 29.65 29.56 -2.04
C PHE A 156 29.05 30.96 -2.20
N VAL A 157 28.48 31.25 -3.38
CA VAL A 157 27.84 32.56 -3.66
C VAL A 157 26.65 32.76 -2.73
N LYS A 158 25.78 31.76 -2.58
CA LYS A 158 24.61 31.80 -1.68
C LYS A 158 25.01 32.15 -0.24
N TRP A 159 26.06 31.52 0.28
CA TRP A 159 26.51 31.75 1.66
C TRP A 159 27.17 33.11 1.85
N THR A 160 27.92 33.56 0.86
CA THR A 160 28.55 34.89 0.86
C THR A 160 27.51 36.01 0.84
N VAL A 161 26.46 35.86 0.03
CA VAL A 161 25.33 36.79 -0.03
C VAL A 161 24.56 36.78 1.29
N LEU A 162 24.32 35.60 1.87
CA LEU A 162 23.64 35.46 3.16
C LEU A 162 24.43 36.15 4.29
N ASP A 163 25.74 35.96 4.36
CA ASP A 163 26.60 36.61 5.37
C ASP A 163 26.61 38.12 5.21
N PHE A 164 26.71 38.60 3.97
CA PHE A 164 26.63 40.03 3.69
C PHE A 164 25.29 40.61 4.14
N ALA A 165 24.18 39.94 3.81
CA ALA A 165 22.85 40.37 4.20
C ALA A 165 22.69 40.42 5.72
N LEU A 166 23.17 39.41 6.44
CA LEU A 166 23.12 39.36 7.90
C LEU A 166 23.97 40.47 8.55
N LEU A 167 25.20 40.67 8.07
CA LEU A 167 26.08 41.72 8.57
C LEU A 167 25.55 43.12 8.22
N TYR A 168 24.99 43.31 7.03
CA TYR A 168 24.36 44.54 6.60
C TYR A 168 23.11 44.87 7.43
N CYS A 169 22.25 43.89 7.67
CA CYS A 169 21.11 44.04 8.58
C CYS A 169 21.59 44.40 10.00
N GLY A 170 22.61 43.72 10.52
CA GLY A 170 23.19 44.04 11.83
C GLY A 170 23.74 45.47 11.91
N TRP A 171 24.43 45.93 10.86
CA TRP A 171 24.90 47.31 10.73
C TRP A 171 23.75 48.31 10.73
N ARG A 172 22.68 48.05 9.96
CA ARG A 172 21.52 48.94 9.83
C ARG A 172 20.70 49.05 11.10
N LEU A 173 20.64 47.98 11.90
CA LEU A 173 19.83 47.91 13.12
C LEU A 173 20.43 48.63 14.33
N HIS A 174 21.70 49.09 14.26
CA HIS A 174 22.37 49.91 15.28
C HIS A 174 22.11 49.45 16.73
N ILE A 175 22.27 48.15 16.99
CA ILE A 175 21.99 47.58 18.31
C ILE A 175 23.01 48.13 19.34
N PRO A 176 22.56 48.69 20.49
CA PRO A 176 23.46 49.22 21.50
C PRO A 176 24.43 48.15 22.03
N ARG A 177 25.74 48.43 21.91
CA ARG A 177 26.92 47.56 22.18
C ARG A 177 27.43 46.67 21.04
N LEU A 178 26.70 46.54 19.92
CA LEU A 178 27.19 45.91 18.68
C LEU A 178 27.40 46.98 17.59
N ARG A 179 28.18 48.02 17.90
CA ARG A 179 28.50 49.07 16.92
C ARG A 179 29.53 48.55 15.93
N ILE A 180 29.04 47.93 14.87
CA ILE A 180 29.84 47.54 13.72
C ILE A 180 30.18 48.82 12.96
N THR A 181 31.45 49.23 12.97
CA THR A 181 31.91 50.32 12.10
C THR A 181 31.91 49.85 10.65
N THR A 182 31.84 50.76 9.68
CA THR A 182 31.89 50.40 8.25
C THR A 182 33.15 49.59 7.92
N ALA A 183 34.30 49.95 8.51
CA ALA A 183 35.54 49.19 8.40
C ALA A 183 35.40 47.76 8.96
N MET A 184 34.75 47.60 10.11
CA MET A 184 34.51 46.28 10.72
C MET A 184 33.52 45.44 9.90
N LEU A 185 32.52 46.06 9.28
CA LEU A 185 31.57 45.38 8.38
C LEU A 185 32.31 44.74 7.20
N TYR A 186 33.11 45.53 6.47
CA TYR A 186 33.87 45.02 5.33
C TYR A 186 34.94 44.01 5.77
N GLY A 187 35.59 44.23 6.93
CA GLY A 187 36.56 43.28 7.48
C GLY A 187 35.94 41.92 7.82
N LEU A 188 34.81 41.91 8.54
CA LEU A 188 34.08 40.68 8.86
C LEU A 188 33.55 39.98 7.61
N TRP A 189 33.06 40.74 6.63
CA TRP A 189 32.62 40.18 5.36
C TRP A 189 33.80 39.56 4.58
N ALA A 190 34.96 40.22 4.51
CA ALA A 190 36.15 39.68 3.86
C ALA A 190 36.64 38.39 4.54
N VAL A 191 36.63 38.33 5.87
CA VAL A 191 36.95 37.10 6.63
C VAL A 191 35.94 35.99 6.33
N SER A 192 34.64 36.30 6.29
CA SER A 192 33.59 35.33 5.92
C SER A 192 33.78 34.81 4.49
N VAL A 193 34.04 35.67 3.52
CA VAL A 193 34.35 35.30 2.14
C VAL A 193 35.57 34.37 2.09
N PHE A 194 36.64 34.72 2.81
CA PHE A 194 37.85 33.89 2.89
C PHE A 194 37.57 32.51 3.49
N LEU A 195 36.78 32.42 4.57
CA LEU A 195 36.39 31.14 5.18
C LEU A 195 35.52 30.30 4.23
N ASN A 196 34.53 30.90 3.59
CA ASN A 196 33.68 30.22 2.60
C ASN A 196 34.50 29.78 1.38
N LEU A 197 35.46 30.59 0.91
CA LEU A 197 36.36 30.26 -0.20
C LEU A 197 37.23 29.06 0.14
N ASN A 198 37.81 29.02 1.36
CA ASN A 198 38.60 27.89 1.83
C ASN A 198 37.76 26.61 1.99
N LEU A 199 36.51 26.74 2.46
CA LEU A 199 35.61 25.59 2.63
C LEU A 199 35.20 24.96 1.28
N PHE A 200 34.91 25.77 0.26
CA PHE A 200 34.33 25.29 -1.00
C PHE A 200 35.34 25.12 -2.15
N LEU A 201 36.41 25.93 -2.23
CA LEU A 201 37.39 25.84 -3.32
C LEU A 201 38.67 25.10 -2.93
N LEU A 202 39.08 25.11 -1.67
CA LEU A 202 40.24 24.34 -1.20
C LEU A 202 39.79 23.01 -0.60
N SER A 203 39.14 22.18 -1.42
CA SER A 203 38.60 20.86 -1.06
C SER A 203 39.64 19.88 -0.49
N SER A 204 40.94 20.22 -0.55
CA SER A 204 42.07 19.42 -0.07
C SER A 204 42.88 20.08 1.06
N SER A 205 42.47 21.23 1.60
CA SER A 205 43.31 21.98 2.55
C SER A 205 43.05 21.68 4.03
N VAL A 206 44.14 21.78 4.79
CA VAL A 206 44.39 21.56 6.23
C VAL A 206 43.25 21.96 7.19
N PHE A 207 42.40 22.90 6.80
CA PHE A 207 41.30 23.39 7.65
C PHE A 207 40.18 22.34 7.82
N VAL A 208 39.87 21.54 6.78
CA VAL A 208 38.92 20.43 6.90
C VAL A 208 39.48 19.29 7.76
N LEU A 209 40.80 19.06 7.71
CA LEU A 209 41.48 18.11 8.61
C LEU A 209 41.54 18.60 10.07
N ALA A 210 41.71 19.90 10.30
CA ALA A 210 41.80 20.49 11.64
C ALA A 210 40.42 20.72 12.30
N LEU A 211 39.38 21.04 11.52
CA LEU A 211 38.01 21.18 12.01
C LEU A 211 37.28 19.86 12.17
N LYS A 212 37.67 18.79 11.47
CA LYS A 212 37.09 17.45 11.70
C LYS A 212 37.15 17.04 13.18
N PRO A 213 38.31 17.04 13.88
CA PRO A 213 38.37 16.61 15.28
C PRO A 213 37.65 17.58 16.24
N VAL A 214 37.66 18.89 15.97
CA VAL A 214 36.97 19.89 16.83
C VAL A 214 35.45 19.86 16.60
N GLY A 215 35.01 19.74 15.35
CA GLY A 215 33.62 19.59 14.96
C GLY A 215 33.03 18.27 15.44
N LEU A 216 33.77 17.16 15.32
CA LEU A 216 33.42 15.88 15.95
C LEU A 216 33.43 15.99 17.48
N GLY A 217 34.35 16.74 18.08
CA GLY A 217 34.38 16.99 19.53
C GLY A 217 33.11 17.68 20.03
N VAL A 218 32.75 18.83 19.45
CA VAL A 218 31.56 19.60 19.84
C VAL A 218 30.27 18.85 19.47
N ALA A 219 30.21 18.23 18.29
CA ALA A 219 29.08 17.40 17.89
C ALA A 219 28.94 16.16 18.80
N SER A 220 30.03 15.53 19.23
CA SER A 220 30.00 14.38 20.14
C SER A 220 29.53 14.77 21.54
N SER A 221 29.90 15.96 22.03
CA SER A 221 29.38 16.50 23.29
C SER A 221 27.89 16.81 23.18
N PHE A 222 27.45 17.42 22.08
CA PHE A 222 26.03 17.71 21.85
C PHE A 222 25.20 16.42 21.65
N LEU A 223 25.73 15.45 20.90
CA LEU A 223 25.13 14.13 20.71
C LEU A 223 25.11 13.31 22.00
N ARG A 224 26.13 13.42 22.88
CA ARG A 224 26.09 12.84 24.24
C ARG A 224 24.96 13.44 25.07
N SER A 225 24.77 14.76 25.01
CA SER A 225 23.66 15.44 25.70
C SER A 225 22.29 15.11 25.10
N ILE A 226 22.20 14.78 23.81
CA ILE A 226 20.96 14.29 23.18
C ILE A 226 20.72 12.81 23.50
N LYS A 227 21.79 12.01 23.69
CA LYS A 227 21.69 10.59 24.11
C LYS A 227 21.05 10.40 25.48
N SER A 228 21.13 11.41 26.36
CA SER A 228 20.44 11.41 27.67
C SER A 228 18.94 11.71 27.58
N VAL A 229 18.39 12.01 26.40
CA VAL A 229 16.95 12.24 26.20
C VAL A 229 16.28 10.90 25.79
N PRO A 230 15.46 10.28 26.65
CA PRO A 230 15.01 8.89 26.50
C PRO A 230 14.09 8.63 25.29
N VAL A 231 13.55 9.67 24.65
CA VAL A 231 12.64 9.54 23.51
C VAL A 231 13.31 9.80 22.16
N VAL A 232 14.34 10.66 22.12
CA VAL A 232 14.97 11.10 20.85
C VAL A 232 16.27 10.34 20.57
N GLY A 233 16.97 9.88 21.61
CA GLY A 233 18.24 9.16 21.50
C GLY A 233 18.19 7.92 20.59
N PRO A 234 17.18 7.03 20.72
CA PRO A 234 17.10 5.83 19.89
C PRO A 234 16.73 6.09 18.42
N TRP A 235 16.05 7.21 18.13
CA TRP A 235 15.58 7.52 16.77
C TRP A 235 16.66 8.21 15.92
N LEU A 236 17.58 8.95 16.55
CA LEU A 236 18.64 9.70 15.85
C LEU A 236 19.97 8.93 15.72
N VAL A 237 20.20 7.90 16.53
CA VAL A 237 21.46 7.12 16.60
C VAL A 237 21.22 5.65 16.25
N GLY A 238 20.33 5.40 15.29
CA GLY A 238 20.16 4.06 14.71
C GLY A 238 21.49 3.57 14.12
N ASP A 239 21.97 2.45 14.65
CA ASP A 239 22.97 1.55 14.05
C ASP A 239 24.33 2.13 13.63
N SER A 240 24.94 2.99 14.45
CA SER A 240 26.31 3.51 14.21
C SER A 240 27.43 2.79 14.98
N GLU A 241 27.21 1.55 15.45
CA GLU A 241 28.28 0.71 16.04
C GLU A 241 29.20 0.03 15.00
N LEU A 242 29.15 0.43 13.71
CA LEU A 242 29.87 -0.22 12.62
C LEU A 242 30.79 0.71 11.81
N LEU A 243 31.31 1.78 12.42
CA LEU A 243 32.46 2.49 11.88
C LEU A 243 33.75 1.80 12.38
N ILE A 244 34.10 0.71 11.70
CA ILE A 244 35.46 0.18 11.66
C ILE A 244 36.27 1.20 10.85
N ASP A 245 36.66 2.31 11.49
CA ASP A 245 37.65 3.21 10.92
C ASP A 245 38.99 2.46 10.91
N SER A 246 39.37 2.05 9.70
CA SER A 246 40.75 1.81 9.25
C SER A 246 41.71 1.31 10.33
N PHE A 247 41.74 0.00 10.56
CA PHE A 247 42.97 -0.65 10.98
C PHE A 247 43.98 -0.51 9.82
N GLN A 248 44.71 0.60 9.78
CA GLN A 248 46.05 0.62 9.19
C GLN A 248 46.90 -0.24 10.11
N LEU A 249 47.02 -1.51 9.75
CA LEU A 249 48.04 -2.40 10.31
C LEU A 249 49.37 -1.86 9.78
N ASP A 250 50.12 -1.18 10.65
CA ASP A 250 51.53 -0.95 10.39
C ASP A 250 52.21 -2.32 10.18
N ASP A 251 52.93 -2.46 9.06
CA ASP A 251 53.64 -3.67 8.62
C ASP A 251 54.84 -4.05 9.52
N GLU A 252 54.96 -3.47 10.72
CA GLU A 252 55.98 -3.87 11.69
C GLU A 252 55.57 -5.15 12.40
N HIS A 253 55.93 -6.24 11.72
CA HIS A 253 55.97 -7.63 12.12
C HIS A 253 56.60 -7.84 13.52
N ILE A 254 55.82 -7.64 14.58
CA ILE A 254 56.19 -8.10 15.93
C ILE A 254 56.05 -9.62 15.98
N LEU A 255 57.19 -10.32 15.82
CA LEU A 255 57.31 -11.77 15.99
C LEU A 255 56.70 -12.20 17.35
N GLY A 256 55.57 -12.90 17.28
CA GLY A 256 54.89 -13.49 18.45
C GLY A 256 53.37 -13.31 18.48
N ARG A 257 52.79 -12.44 17.64
CA ARG A 257 51.32 -12.25 17.59
C ARG A 257 50.69 -13.14 16.52
N HIS A 258 49.89 -14.13 16.92
CA HIS A 258 48.96 -14.79 16.01
C HIS A 258 47.85 -13.79 15.64
N THR A 259 47.90 -13.24 14.43
CA THR A 259 46.79 -12.43 13.89
C THR A 259 45.65 -13.37 13.51
N ILE A 260 44.66 -13.49 14.39
CA ILE A 260 43.41 -14.18 14.06
C ILE A 260 42.56 -13.22 13.24
N HIS A 261 42.48 -13.45 11.93
CA HIS A 261 41.51 -12.75 11.08
C HIS A 261 40.11 -13.28 11.40
N ILE A 262 39.38 -12.54 12.23
CA ILE A 262 37.96 -12.81 12.50
C ILE A 262 37.18 -12.35 11.27
N LEU A 263 36.79 -13.29 10.42
CA LEU A 263 35.83 -13.01 9.35
C LEU A 263 34.49 -12.60 10.00
N PRO A 264 33.75 -11.65 9.40
CA PRO A 264 32.39 -11.36 9.85
C PRO A 264 31.56 -12.64 9.86
N HIS A 265 30.59 -12.73 10.76
CA HIS A 265 29.74 -13.93 10.83
C HIS A 265 28.91 -14.05 9.55
N SER A 266 28.91 -15.25 8.96
CA SER A 266 28.04 -15.54 7.83
C SER A 266 26.60 -15.65 8.30
N MET A 267 25.69 -14.93 7.64
CA MET A 267 24.29 -14.82 8.05
C MET A 267 23.35 -15.20 6.92
N ALA A 268 22.23 -15.83 7.26
CA ALA A 268 21.16 -16.14 6.32
C ALA A 268 19.82 -15.70 6.91
N HIS A 269 19.04 -14.95 6.14
CA HIS A 269 17.73 -14.43 6.52
C HIS A 269 16.72 -14.72 5.41
N MET A 270 15.68 -15.50 5.73
CA MET A 270 14.59 -15.82 4.80
C MET A 270 13.54 -14.71 4.86
N ASN A 271 13.06 -14.29 3.69
CA ASN A 271 12.05 -13.24 3.53
C ASN A 271 12.35 -11.97 4.36
N PRO A 272 13.44 -11.26 4.06
CA PRO A 272 13.84 -10.09 4.85
C PRO A 272 12.80 -8.97 4.88
N ALA A 273 11.89 -8.92 3.90
CA ALA A 273 10.80 -7.95 3.86
C ALA A 273 9.64 -8.30 4.80
N GLY A 274 9.57 -9.53 5.30
CA GLY A 274 8.49 -10.02 6.16
C GLY A 274 7.11 -9.95 5.49
N LYS A 275 7.05 -9.99 4.15
CA LYS A 275 5.80 -9.95 3.40
C LYS A 275 5.27 -11.36 3.22
N ASP A 276 3.99 -11.55 3.48
CA ASP A 276 3.32 -12.77 3.09
C ASP A 276 3.26 -12.85 1.56
N LEU A 277 3.25 -14.08 1.04
CA LEU A 277 3.24 -14.33 -0.39
C LEU A 277 2.01 -15.17 -0.75
N CYS A 278 1.53 -15.03 -1.98
CA CYS A 278 0.43 -15.86 -2.47
C CYS A 278 0.80 -16.62 -3.75
N ILE A 279 0.29 -17.85 -3.86
CA ILE A 279 0.45 -18.72 -5.04
C ILE A 279 -0.88 -18.86 -5.78
N ASP A 280 -0.85 -18.70 -7.10
CA ASP A 280 -2.01 -19.00 -7.96
C ASP A 280 -1.98 -20.50 -8.34
N TRP A 281 -2.88 -21.26 -7.73
CA TRP A 281 -3.02 -22.70 -7.96
C TRP A 281 -3.44 -23.04 -9.40
N ARG A 282 -4.19 -22.17 -10.09
CA ARG A 282 -4.63 -22.40 -11.47
C ARG A 282 -3.44 -22.43 -12.41
N GLU A 283 -2.48 -21.53 -12.18
CA GLU A 283 -1.23 -21.49 -12.92
C GLU A 283 -0.25 -22.58 -12.46
N ALA A 284 -0.19 -22.88 -11.17
CA ALA A 284 0.73 -23.89 -10.62
C ALA A 284 0.43 -25.31 -11.14
N GLY A 285 -0.85 -25.71 -11.19
CA GLY A 285 -1.27 -27.03 -11.66
C GLY A 285 -1.05 -27.26 -13.15
N GLN A 286 -1.26 -26.24 -13.99
CA GLN A 286 -1.02 -26.34 -15.43
C GLN A 286 0.47 -26.37 -15.78
N ARG A 287 1.33 -25.69 -15.00
CA ARG A 287 2.78 -25.59 -15.25
C ARG A 287 3.58 -26.89 -15.06
N ALA A 288 3.07 -27.81 -14.24
CA ALA A 288 3.78 -29.04 -13.88
C ALA A 288 3.94 -30.04 -15.05
N TRP A 289 3.04 -30.03 -16.04
CA TRP A 289 3.06 -31.01 -17.14
C TRP A 289 3.71 -30.48 -18.43
N TYR A 290 3.43 -29.22 -18.83
CA TYR A 290 3.91 -28.71 -20.13
C TYR A 290 5.41 -28.33 -20.12
N SER A 291 5.96 -27.96 -18.95
CA SER A 291 7.38 -27.60 -18.82
C SER A 291 8.33 -28.77 -19.11
N ARG A 292 7.85 -30.01 -19.08
CA ARG A 292 8.60 -31.20 -19.49
C ARG A 292 8.59 -31.47 -20.99
N LEU A 293 7.66 -30.88 -21.75
CA LEU A 293 7.41 -31.22 -23.15
C LEU A 293 8.04 -30.26 -24.16
N VAL A 294 8.48 -29.07 -23.75
CA VAL A 294 9.10 -28.08 -24.64
C VAL A 294 10.52 -27.76 -24.18
N PRO A 295 11.54 -28.43 -24.74
CA PRO A 295 12.94 -28.06 -24.52
C PRO A 295 13.20 -26.71 -25.21
N GLY A 296 13.51 -25.66 -24.43
CA GLY A 296 13.97 -24.37 -24.97
C GLY A 296 13.17 -23.12 -24.57
N SER A 297 12.04 -23.25 -23.86
CA SER A 297 11.24 -22.10 -23.38
C SER A 297 11.53 -21.66 -21.94
N SER A 298 12.60 -22.18 -21.34
CA SER A 298 12.95 -22.00 -19.92
C SER A 298 13.17 -20.55 -19.49
N HIS A 299 13.64 -19.67 -20.39
CA HIS A 299 14.01 -18.30 -20.02
C HIS A 299 12.82 -17.34 -19.83
N MET A 300 11.66 -17.60 -20.44
CA MET A 300 10.49 -16.70 -20.35
C MET A 300 9.46 -17.17 -19.30
N LEU A 301 9.53 -18.43 -18.88
CA LEU A 301 8.62 -19.05 -17.90
C LEU A 301 9.08 -18.91 -16.46
N GLN A 302 10.37 -18.62 -16.23
CA GLN A 302 10.96 -18.50 -14.90
C GLN A 302 10.51 -17.23 -14.17
N GLU A 303 10.04 -16.19 -14.88
CA GLU A 303 9.53 -14.95 -14.27
C GLU A 303 8.18 -15.09 -13.56
N ARG A 304 7.43 -16.19 -13.80
CA ARG A 304 6.09 -16.37 -13.19
C ARG A 304 6.04 -17.39 -12.05
N GLN A 305 7.17 -17.99 -11.67
CA GLN A 305 7.20 -18.86 -10.50
C GLN A 305 7.32 -18.01 -9.23
N LEU A 306 6.45 -18.27 -8.25
CA LEU A 306 6.56 -17.62 -6.95
C LEU A 306 7.86 -18.06 -6.27
N THR A 307 8.67 -17.09 -5.84
CA THR A 307 9.94 -17.36 -5.16
C THR A 307 10.03 -16.60 -3.84
N ILE A 308 10.50 -17.27 -2.79
CA ILE A 308 10.84 -16.64 -1.51
C ILE A 308 12.27 -16.08 -1.60
N PRO A 309 12.46 -14.76 -1.39
CA PRO A 309 13.80 -14.19 -1.34
C PRO A 309 14.50 -14.56 -0.04
N MET A 310 15.76 -14.97 -0.12
CA MET A 310 16.62 -15.26 1.02
C MET A 310 17.89 -14.43 0.92
N LEU A 311 18.11 -13.54 1.87
CA LEU A 311 19.30 -12.72 1.96
C LEU A 311 20.42 -13.50 2.65
N ILE A 312 21.53 -13.70 1.96
CA ILE A 312 22.70 -14.41 2.50
C ILE A 312 23.89 -13.46 2.47
N ASN A 313 24.49 -13.23 3.63
CA ASN A 313 25.72 -12.46 3.82
C ASN A 313 26.84 -13.42 4.15
N GLY A 314 27.71 -13.73 3.19
CA GLY A 314 28.78 -14.70 3.41
C GLY A 314 29.39 -15.24 2.13
N THR A 315 29.98 -16.42 2.23
CA THR A 315 30.41 -17.18 1.06
C THR A 315 29.21 -17.72 0.28
N ARG A 316 29.43 -18.15 -0.96
CA ARG A 316 28.38 -18.79 -1.75
C ARG A 316 27.94 -20.10 -1.05
N PRO A 317 26.66 -20.28 -0.71
CA PRO A 317 26.20 -21.48 -0.03
C PRO A 317 26.27 -22.69 -0.96
N ALA A 318 26.58 -23.86 -0.40
CA ALA A 318 26.55 -25.14 -1.11
C ALA A 318 25.26 -25.92 -0.85
N SER A 319 24.60 -25.71 0.28
CA SER A 319 23.30 -26.31 0.56
C SER A 319 22.44 -25.41 1.45
N ILE A 320 21.14 -25.45 1.17
CA ILE A 320 20.12 -24.69 1.89
C ILE A 320 19.07 -25.69 2.34
N VAL A 321 18.88 -25.81 3.66
CA VAL A 321 17.90 -26.70 4.27
C VAL A 321 16.83 -25.84 4.90
N TYR A 322 15.57 -26.13 4.56
CA TYR A 322 14.41 -25.41 5.04
C TYR A 322 13.30 -26.38 5.48
N THR A 323 12.41 -25.91 6.32
CA THR A 323 11.22 -26.64 6.76
C THR A 323 9.99 -26.03 6.09
N HIS A 324 9.11 -26.89 5.61
CA HIS A 324 7.80 -26.54 5.05
C HIS A 324 6.72 -27.18 5.91
N THR A 325 5.84 -26.38 6.49
CA THR A 325 4.70 -26.84 7.26
C THR A 325 3.43 -26.60 6.47
N SER A 326 2.72 -27.68 6.12
CA SER A 326 1.46 -27.58 5.38
C SER A 326 0.34 -27.03 6.25
N PHE A 327 -0.48 -26.12 5.70
CA PHE A 327 -1.65 -25.58 6.40
C PHE A 327 -2.81 -26.58 6.52
N GLU A 328 -2.86 -27.55 5.61
CA GLU A 328 -3.93 -28.56 5.56
C GLU A 328 -3.68 -29.69 6.57
N THR A 329 -2.47 -30.25 6.56
CA THR A 329 -2.12 -31.39 7.43
C THR A 329 -1.47 -30.98 8.74
N GLY A 330 -0.92 -29.76 8.81
CA GLY A 330 -0.08 -29.32 9.92
C GLY A 330 1.26 -30.04 10.02
N VAL A 331 1.58 -30.94 9.09
CA VAL A 331 2.81 -31.73 9.09
C VAL A 331 3.97 -30.89 8.57
N THR A 332 5.10 -30.97 9.26
CA THR A 332 6.33 -30.27 8.87
C THR A 332 7.28 -31.21 8.15
N HIS A 333 7.63 -30.87 6.91
CA HIS A 333 8.58 -31.58 6.08
C HIS A 333 9.88 -30.79 5.95
N LYS A 334 11.02 -31.46 6.14
CA LYS A 334 12.34 -30.87 5.94
C LYS A 334 12.79 -31.10 4.51
N ARG A 335 13.07 -30.03 3.76
CA ARG A 335 13.52 -30.04 2.37
C ARG A 335 14.93 -29.47 2.28
N SER A 336 15.70 -29.95 1.30
CA SER A 336 17.09 -29.54 1.09
C SER A 336 17.33 -29.25 -0.37
N VAL A 337 17.92 -28.08 -0.66
CA VAL A 337 18.38 -27.69 -1.99
C VAL A 337 19.90 -27.80 -2.03
N THR A 338 20.40 -28.73 -2.84
CA THR A 338 21.84 -28.93 -3.05
C THR A 338 22.35 -28.30 -4.34
N ASN A 339 21.50 -28.18 -5.37
CA ASN A 339 21.85 -27.50 -6.61
C ASN A 339 21.60 -25.98 -6.52
N ILE A 340 22.41 -25.29 -5.73
CA ILE A 340 22.31 -23.85 -5.50
C ILE A 340 22.52 -23.05 -6.80
N ASN A 341 23.35 -23.55 -7.72
CA ASN A 341 23.60 -22.89 -8.99
C ASN A 341 22.35 -22.83 -9.90
N GLY A 342 21.35 -23.67 -9.64
CA GLY A 342 20.05 -23.62 -10.33
C GLY A 342 19.10 -22.56 -9.77
N LEU A 343 19.40 -21.97 -8.61
CA LEU A 343 18.61 -20.89 -8.03
C LEU A 343 18.99 -19.56 -8.68
N ARG A 344 17.99 -18.72 -8.96
CA ARG A 344 18.24 -17.32 -9.34
C ARG A 344 18.91 -16.61 -8.16
N MET A 345 20.00 -15.90 -8.45
CA MET A 345 20.77 -15.13 -7.47
C MET A 345 20.97 -13.71 -7.99
N GLU A 346 20.73 -12.75 -7.10
CA GLU A 346 21.05 -11.34 -7.34
C GLU A 346 22.10 -10.89 -6.32
N THR A 347 23.24 -10.40 -6.81
CA THR A 347 24.31 -9.90 -5.94
C THR A 347 24.01 -8.46 -5.57
N VAL A 348 23.85 -8.18 -4.28
CA VAL A 348 23.60 -6.84 -3.74
C VAL A 348 24.93 -6.11 -3.53
N ALA A 349 25.90 -6.80 -2.93
CA ALA A 349 27.25 -6.27 -2.72
C ALA A 349 28.29 -7.39 -2.75
N SER A 350 29.49 -7.07 -3.20
CA SER A 350 30.64 -7.98 -3.20
C SER A 350 31.81 -7.34 -2.45
N TYR A 351 32.49 -8.13 -1.64
CA TYR A 351 33.58 -7.67 -0.78
C TYR A 351 34.88 -8.40 -1.17
N PRO A 352 35.55 -7.98 -2.26
CA PRO A 352 36.72 -8.68 -2.80
C PRO A 352 37.89 -8.74 -1.80
N ALA A 353 38.00 -7.77 -0.89
CA ALA A 353 39.01 -7.77 0.18
C ALA A 353 38.86 -8.95 1.16
N LEU A 354 37.67 -9.54 1.25
CA LEU A 354 37.36 -10.71 2.08
C LEU A 354 37.29 -12.00 1.25
N GLY A 355 37.84 -11.99 0.01
CA GLY A 355 37.79 -13.09 -0.92
C GLY A 355 36.43 -13.25 -1.60
N ASN A 356 35.86 -14.46 -1.56
CA ASN A 356 34.57 -14.77 -2.20
C ASN A 356 33.34 -14.36 -1.36
N TRP A 357 33.49 -13.31 -0.55
CA TRP A 357 32.42 -12.83 0.32
C TRP A 357 31.44 -11.97 -0.46
N VAL A 358 30.16 -12.36 -0.45
CA VAL A 358 29.09 -11.68 -1.17
C VAL A 358 27.85 -11.55 -0.29
N LEU A 359 27.21 -10.39 -0.41
CA LEU A 359 25.83 -10.20 0.03
C LEU A 359 24.94 -10.42 -1.17
N ALA A 360 24.19 -11.52 -1.17
CA ALA A 360 23.36 -11.91 -2.30
C ALA A 360 21.99 -12.40 -1.86
N THR A 361 20.99 -12.15 -2.70
CA THR A 361 19.62 -12.65 -2.53
C THR A 361 19.42 -13.86 -3.42
N TYR A 362 19.05 -14.99 -2.80
CA TYR A 362 18.71 -16.23 -3.47
C TYR A 362 17.20 -16.39 -3.51
N TYR A 363 16.64 -16.74 -4.65
CA TYR A 363 15.20 -16.88 -4.85
C TYR A 363 14.82 -18.37 -4.81
N LEU A 364 14.20 -18.79 -3.71
CA LEU A 364 13.75 -20.16 -3.48
C LEU A 364 12.38 -20.38 -4.14
N PRO A 365 12.24 -21.23 -5.17
CA PRO A 365 10.95 -21.48 -5.80
C PRO A 365 10.00 -22.23 -4.87
N VAL A 366 8.74 -21.81 -4.86
CA VAL A 366 7.68 -22.38 -4.04
C VAL A 366 6.56 -22.94 -4.91
N THR A 367 6.10 -24.15 -4.56
CA THR A 367 5.04 -24.86 -5.29
C THR A 367 3.81 -25.15 -4.44
N GLU A 368 3.93 -25.07 -3.12
CA GLU A 368 2.89 -25.51 -2.18
C GLU A 368 2.60 -24.41 -1.16
N GLU A 369 1.34 -24.31 -0.76
CA GLU A 369 0.91 -23.46 0.35
C GLU A 369 1.51 -23.99 1.66
N GLY A 370 1.90 -23.09 2.57
CA GLY A 370 2.48 -23.46 3.84
C GLY A 370 3.37 -22.39 4.46
N ALA A 371 3.86 -22.69 5.66
CA ALA A 371 4.86 -21.89 6.35
C ALA A 371 6.26 -22.42 5.99
N TYR A 372 7.14 -21.50 5.59
CA TYR A 372 8.52 -21.79 5.20
C TYR A 372 9.48 -21.17 6.20
N GLU A 373 10.35 -21.99 6.76
CA GLU A 373 11.36 -21.57 7.73
C GLU A 373 12.75 -22.06 7.32
N ILE A 374 13.76 -21.22 7.52
CA ILE A 374 15.15 -21.59 7.25
C ILE A 374 15.68 -22.44 8.41
N HIS A 375 16.08 -23.67 8.12
CA HIS A 375 16.62 -24.57 9.14
C HIS A 375 18.14 -24.41 9.26
N SER A 376 18.85 -24.45 8.13
CA SER A 376 20.30 -24.27 8.11
C SER A 376 20.81 -24.01 6.70
N VAL A 377 21.80 -23.14 6.58
CA VAL A 377 22.57 -22.94 5.34
C VAL A 377 24.01 -23.32 5.60
N SER A 378 24.66 -24.00 4.66
CA SER A 378 26.08 -24.36 4.76
C SER A 378 26.86 -24.05 3.49
N ASP A 379 28.12 -23.64 3.68
CA ASP A 379 29.09 -23.43 2.61
C ASP A 379 29.60 -24.78 2.07
N SER A 380 30.31 -24.76 0.95
CA SER A 380 31.07 -25.86 0.37
C SER A 380 32.06 -26.52 1.33
N ARG A 381 32.53 -25.77 2.33
CA ARG A 381 33.38 -26.26 3.43
C ARG A 381 32.61 -26.86 4.62
N GLY A 382 31.28 -26.91 4.56
CA GLY A 382 30.42 -27.40 5.65
C GLY A 382 30.23 -26.41 6.81
N LEU A 383 30.75 -25.18 6.70
CA LEU A 383 30.53 -24.13 7.68
C LEU A 383 29.06 -23.68 7.65
N LYS A 384 28.41 -23.70 8.81
CA LYS A 384 27.00 -23.28 8.95
C LYS A 384 26.91 -21.78 9.09
N PHE A 385 25.96 -21.19 8.36
CA PHE A 385 25.60 -19.79 8.48
C PHE A 385 24.72 -19.62 9.70
N ARG A 386 24.87 -18.49 10.38
CA ARG A 386 23.95 -18.09 11.45
C ARG A 386 22.62 -17.71 10.82
N THR A 387 21.57 -18.43 11.17
CA THR A 387 20.19 -18.01 10.91
C THR A 387 19.77 -17.01 11.97
N MET A 388 18.94 -16.02 11.62
CA MET A 388 18.40 -15.12 12.65
C MET A 388 17.46 -15.90 13.57
N ASP A 389 17.85 -16.02 14.83
CA ASP A 389 17.04 -16.65 15.87
C ASP A 389 15.74 -15.86 16.04
N GLY A 390 14.59 -16.54 15.99
CA GLY A 390 13.28 -15.88 16.08
C GLY A 390 12.79 -15.20 14.80
N ALA A 391 13.45 -15.44 13.65
CA ALA A 391 12.90 -15.02 12.36
C ALA A 391 11.50 -15.61 12.15
N ARG A 392 10.55 -14.78 11.69
CA ARG A 392 9.18 -15.23 11.41
C ARG A 392 9.17 -16.19 10.23
N ALA A 393 8.36 -17.23 10.32
CA ALA A 393 8.09 -18.10 9.18
C ALA A 393 7.52 -17.28 8.01
N THR A 394 7.95 -17.60 6.80
CA THR A 394 7.37 -17.03 5.59
C THR A 394 6.08 -17.76 5.27
N VAL A 395 4.95 -17.05 5.35
CA VAL A 395 3.63 -17.61 5.07
C VAL A 395 3.36 -17.50 3.57
N VAL A 396 3.06 -18.64 2.94
CA VAL A 396 2.64 -18.70 1.53
C VAL A 396 1.22 -19.25 1.46
N VAL A 397 0.25 -18.40 1.12
CA VAL A 397 -1.18 -18.74 1.01
C VAL A 397 -1.61 -18.88 -0.46
N GLY A 398 -2.79 -19.42 -0.72
CA GLY A 398 -3.40 -19.33 -2.05
C GLY A 398 -3.84 -17.89 -2.36
N CYS A 399 -3.57 -17.39 -3.57
CA CYS A 399 -4.02 -16.05 -3.96
C CYS A 399 -5.56 -15.97 -3.93
N PRO A 400 -6.12 -14.83 -3.48
CA PRO A 400 -7.55 -14.69 -3.35
C PRO A 400 -8.24 -14.71 -4.72
N THR A 401 -9.38 -15.37 -4.78
CA THR A 401 -10.20 -15.50 -5.98
C THR A 401 -11.66 -15.26 -5.62
N ALA A 402 -12.42 -14.62 -6.51
CA ALA A 402 -13.87 -14.52 -6.35
C ALA A 402 -14.58 -14.70 -7.68
N HIS A 403 -15.83 -15.16 -7.61
CA HIS A 403 -16.72 -15.28 -8.75
C HIS A 403 -18.17 -15.05 -8.34
N LEU A 404 -18.99 -14.64 -9.31
CA LEU A 404 -20.43 -14.51 -9.14
C LEU A 404 -21.09 -15.83 -9.52
N SER A 405 -22.07 -16.25 -8.73
CA SER A 405 -22.93 -17.38 -9.02
C SER A 405 -24.38 -17.00 -8.79
N TRP A 406 -25.25 -17.33 -9.76
CA TRP A 406 -26.69 -17.21 -9.59
C TRP A 406 -27.16 -18.23 -8.56
N ARG A 407 -27.97 -17.78 -7.61
CA ARG A 407 -28.60 -18.69 -6.66
C ARG A 407 -29.70 -19.47 -7.37
N GLN A 408 -29.63 -20.79 -7.32
CA GLN A 408 -30.68 -21.65 -7.83
C GLN A 408 -31.85 -21.60 -6.85
N GLN A 409 -32.93 -20.89 -7.21
CA GLN A 409 -34.13 -20.81 -6.39
C GLN A 409 -35.01 -22.02 -6.70
N ASP A 410 -35.35 -22.81 -5.70
CA ASP A 410 -36.37 -23.86 -5.83
C ASP A 410 -37.69 -23.20 -6.22
N SER A 411 -38.25 -23.63 -7.34
CA SER A 411 -39.42 -23.05 -8.00
C SER A 411 -40.69 -23.27 -7.20
N SER A 412 -40.83 -22.65 -6.02
CA SER A 412 -42.11 -22.47 -5.35
C SER A 412 -42.67 -21.11 -5.74
N GLY A 413 -43.95 -21.11 -6.13
CA GLY A 413 -44.52 -20.21 -7.12
C GLY A 413 -44.38 -18.70 -6.85
N ASP A 414 -44.49 -17.96 -7.96
CA ASP A 414 -44.78 -16.52 -8.07
C ASP A 414 -43.61 -15.55 -8.35
N SER A 415 -42.35 -16.02 -8.37
CA SER A 415 -41.25 -15.26 -9.00
C SER A 415 -40.49 -16.09 -10.03
N THR A 416 -40.81 -15.89 -11.31
CA THR A 416 -40.13 -16.45 -12.49
C THR A 416 -38.72 -15.86 -12.65
N PHE A 417 -37.85 -16.11 -11.67
CA PHE A 417 -36.41 -15.97 -11.88
C PHE A 417 -35.96 -17.07 -12.83
N ALA A 418 -35.46 -16.68 -13.99
CA ALA A 418 -34.95 -17.61 -14.99
C ALA A 418 -33.54 -17.18 -15.39
N VAL A 419 -32.61 -18.14 -15.45
CA VAL A 419 -31.27 -17.94 -15.99
C VAL A 419 -31.19 -18.67 -17.31
N ASP A 420 -30.86 -17.96 -18.38
CA ASP A 420 -30.72 -18.55 -19.70
C ASP A 420 -29.40 -19.32 -19.84
N LYS A 421 -29.24 -20.03 -20.97
CA LYS A 421 -28.00 -20.78 -21.27
C LYS A 421 -26.78 -19.87 -21.48
N SER A 422 -27.00 -18.58 -21.74
CA SER A 422 -25.96 -17.56 -21.86
C SER A 422 -25.51 -16.97 -20.51
N GLY A 423 -26.17 -17.35 -19.41
CA GLY A 423 -25.92 -16.80 -18.08
C GLY A 423 -26.59 -15.46 -17.80
N TYR A 424 -27.49 -14.99 -18.67
CA TYR A 424 -28.34 -13.84 -18.45
C TYR A 424 -29.56 -14.23 -17.61
N ALA A 425 -29.80 -13.49 -16.53
CA ALA A 425 -30.98 -13.68 -15.70
C ALA A 425 -32.11 -12.72 -16.10
N SER A 426 -33.35 -13.16 -15.96
CA SER A 426 -34.55 -12.32 -16.08
C SER A 426 -35.45 -12.53 -14.88
N ILE A 427 -35.98 -11.44 -14.32
CA ILE A 427 -36.93 -11.49 -13.20
C ILE A 427 -37.99 -10.38 -13.33
N CYS A 428 -39.19 -10.64 -12.82
CA CYS A 428 -40.19 -9.60 -12.63
C CYS A 428 -39.87 -8.76 -11.39
N GLN A 429 -40.11 -7.45 -11.46
CA GLN A 429 -39.95 -6.50 -10.35
C GLN A 429 -40.60 -7.04 -9.07
N ARG A 430 -39.86 -7.09 -7.96
CA ARG A 430 -40.38 -7.44 -6.63
C ARG A 430 -40.88 -6.17 -5.95
N MET A 431 -42.16 -6.13 -5.58
CA MET A 431 -42.76 -5.09 -4.73
C MET A 431 -42.99 -5.70 -3.34
N GLY A 432 -41.92 -5.87 -2.57
CA GLY A 432 -41.98 -6.43 -1.22
C GLY A 432 -41.62 -5.39 -0.17
N SER A 433 -42.28 -5.45 1.00
CA SER A 433 -41.84 -4.75 2.21
C SER A 433 -40.54 -5.42 2.72
N PRO A 434 -39.54 -4.67 3.19
CA PRO A 434 -38.26 -5.21 3.66
C PRO A 434 -38.42 -5.86 5.04
N LEU A 435 -39.18 -6.95 5.12
CA LEU A 435 -39.41 -7.68 6.37
C LEU A 435 -38.86 -9.10 6.26
N SER A 436 -37.67 -9.21 6.86
CA SER A 436 -37.15 -10.38 7.57
C SER A 436 -37.11 -11.69 6.79
N ASP A 437 -36.10 -11.85 5.93
CA ASP A 437 -35.27 -13.05 5.99
C ASP A 437 -33.98 -12.87 5.16
N ASP A 438 -32.88 -13.46 5.60
CA ASP A 438 -31.55 -13.46 4.92
C ASP A 438 -31.56 -14.17 3.54
N SER A 439 -32.74 -14.55 3.04
CA SER A 439 -32.95 -15.41 1.88
C SER A 439 -33.33 -14.68 0.58
N VAL A 440 -33.35 -13.34 0.54
CA VAL A 440 -33.92 -12.56 -0.60
C VAL A 440 -32.91 -12.19 -1.72
N GLY A 441 -31.65 -12.60 -1.65
CA GLY A 441 -30.69 -12.30 -2.73
C GLY A 441 -30.67 -13.29 -3.88
N LEU A 442 -30.41 -12.79 -5.10
CA LEU A 442 -30.39 -13.56 -6.35
C LEU A 442 -28.98 -13.97 -6.78
N ILE A 443 -27.97 -13.24 -6.31
CA ILE A 443 -26.57 -13.42 -6.67
C ILE A 443 -25.76 -13.69 -5.41
N ASP A 444 -24.98 -14.76 -5.47
CA ASP A 444 -23.98 -15.10 -4.48
C ASP A 444 -22.59 -14.71 -5.00
N VAL A 445 -21.86 -13.97 -4.18
CA VAL A 445 -20.44 -13.67 -4.33
C VAL A 445 -19.69 -14.76 -3.59
N VAL A 446 -19.00 -15.63 -4.33
CA VAL A 446 -18.22 -16.73 -3.76
C VAL A 446 -16.75 -16.33 -3.81
N ALA A 447 -16.20 -16.05 -2.63
CA ALA A 447 -14.79 -15.70 -2.44
C ALA A 447 -14.03 -16.87 -1.81
N GLU A 448 -12.80 -17.09 -2.26
CA GLU A 448 -11.89 -18.11 -1.75
C GLU A 448 -10.49 -17.53 -1.57
N GLY A 449 -9.89 -17.72 -0.39
CA GLY A 449 -8.60 -17.14 -0.04
C GLY A 449 -8.31 -17.22 1.45
N PHE A 450 -7.36 -16.41 1.92
CA PHE A 450 -7.05 -16.29 3.35
C PHE A 450 -8.00 -15.29 4.02
N ALA A 451 -8.90 -15.79 4.86
CA ALA A 451 -9.93 -14.98 5.51
C ALA A 451 -9.38 -14.08 6.63
N PRO A 452 -10.05 -12.97 6.96
CA PRO A 452 -11.19 -12.38 6.22
C PRO A 452 -10.80 -11.82 4.84
N MET A 453 -11.75 -11.84 3.91
CA MET A 453 -11.58 -11.29 2.56
C MET A 453 -12.48 -10.07 2.36
N ASP A 454 -12.00 -9.09 1.61
CA ASP A 454 -12.75 -7.92 1.19
C ASP A 454 -12.99 -7.99 -0.34
N VAL A 455 -14.23 -7.82 -0.78
CA VAL A 455 -14.61 -7.90 -2.19
C VAL A 455 -15.30 -6.61 -2.62
N SER A 456 -14.84 -6.05 -3.74
CA SER A 456 -15.46 -4.89 -4.37
C SER A 456 -16.26 -5.34 -5.59
N VAL A 457 -17.58 -5.10 -5.53
CA VAL A 457 -18.53 -5.38 -6.61
C VAL A 457 -19.05 -4.07 -7.16
N VAL A 458 -19.03 -3.90 -8.47
CA VAL A 458 -19.66 -2.77 -9.15
C VAL A 458 -21.00 -3.23 -9.71
N ARG A 459 -22.07 -2.52 -9.34
CA ARG A 459 -23.42 -2.65 -9.89
C ARG A 459 -23.68 -1.50 -10.85
N LEU A 460 -24.13 -1.81 -12.05
CA LEU A 460 -24.58 -0.84 -13.05
C LEU A 460 -26.09 -1.00 -13.22
N VAL A 461 -26.85 0.03 -12.86
CA VAL A 461 -28.32 0.05 -13.02
C VAL A 461 -28.67 1.10 -14.05
N ASN A 462 -29.18 0.69 -15.20
CA ASN A 462 -29.54 1.61 -16.31
C ASN A 462 -28.40 2.59 -16.66
N GLY A 463 -27.14 2.13 -16.57
CA GLY A 463 -25.94 2.95 -16.83
C GLY A 463 -25.40 3.73 -15.63
N HIS A 464 -26.12 3.79 -14.51
CA HIS A 464 -25.61 4.38 -13.27
C HIS A 464 -24.75 3.37 -12.50
N ARG A 465 -23.51 3.77 -12.20
CA ARG A 465 -22.54 2.94 -11.46
C ARG A 465 -22.71 3.13 -9.95
N GLU A 466 -22.77 2.03 -9.24
CA GLU A 466 -22.79 1.94 -7.78
C GLU A 466 -21.75 0.92 -7.33
N ALA A 467 -20.93 1.26 -6.33
CA ALA A 467 -19.94 0.35 -5.77
C ALA A 467 -20.49 -0.25 -4.47
N ILE A 468 -20.37 -1.57 -4.36
CA ILE A 468 -20.76 -2.36 -3.19
C ILE A 468 -19.46 -2.95 -2.63
N GLU A 469 -19.08 -2.50 -1.44
CA GLU A 469 -17.92 -3.00 -0.71
C GLU A 469 -18.40 -4.06 0.30
N LEU A 470 -17.86 -5.26 0.17
CA LEU A 470 -18.15 -6.39 1.04
C LEU A 470 -16.92 -6.66 1.89
N ASP A 471 -16.92 -6.15 3.11
CA ASP A 471 -15.77 -6.24 4.01
C ASP A 471 -15.91 -7.41 4.98
N GLY A 472 -14.77 -7.99 5.35
CA GLY A 472 -14.74 -8.97 6.45
C GLY A 472 -15.42 -10.30 6.13
N ILE A 473 -15.50 -10.69 4.86
CA ILE A 473 -16.13 -11.95 4.46
C ILE A 473 -15.27 -13.11 4.97
N ALA A 474 -15.81 -13.85 5.93
CA ALA A 474 -15.19 -15.05 6.48
C ALA A 474 -16.16 -16.22 6.43
N ALA A 475 -15.64 -17.43 6.28
CA ALA A 475 -16.45 -18.61 6.51
C ALA A 475 -16.87 -18.64 7.98
N LYS A 476 -18.10 -19.09 8.26
CA LYS A 476 -18.51 -19.38 9.63
C LYS A 476 -17.50 -20.38 10.22
N GLU A 477 -16.72 -19.95 11.21
CA GLU A 477 -15.63 -20.76 11.75
C GLU A 477 -16.19 -22.16 12.11
N PRO A 478 -15.58 -23.26 11.64
CA PRO A 478 -15.90 -24.57 12.18
C PRO A 478 -15.56 -24.54 13.68
N GLU A 479 -16.47 -25.05 14.49
CA GLU A 479 -16.36 -25.10 15.95
C GLU A 479 -14.98 -25.66 16.32
N ARG A 480 -14.17 -24.86 17.03
CA ARG A 480 -12.75 -25.16 17.30
C ARG A 480 -12.63 -26.41 18.16
N ASP A 481 -12.22 -27.52 17.56
CA ASP A 481 -11.58 -28.60 18.32
C ASP A 481 -10.26 -28.06 18.89
N GLY A 482 -10.13 -28.07 20.22
CA GLY A 482 -9.08 -27.41 21.00
C GLY A 482 -7.63 -27.87 20.77
N SER A 483 -7.35 -28.62 19.71
CA SER A 483 -6.02 -29.09 19.28
C SER A 483 -5.57 -28.51 17.93
N ALA A 484 -6.28 -27.54 17.36
CA ALA A 484 -5.94 -27.00 16.05
C ALA A 484 -4.52 -26.37 16.05
N ASN A 485 -3.64 -26.90 15.19
CA ASN A 485 -2.31 -26.36 14.95
C ASN A 485 -2.41 -24.86 14.60
N GLN A 486 -1.52 -24.02 15.15
CA GLN A 486 -1.49 -22.57 14.92
C GLN A 486 -1.51 -22.16 13.44
N TRP A 487 -1.05 -23.05 12.55
CA TRP A 487 -0.99 -22.83 11.10
C TRP A 487 -2.33 -23.02 10.38
N THR A 488 -3.30 -23.70 10.99
CA THR A 488 -4.63 -23.93 10.41
C THR A 488 -5.41 -22.65 10.14
N ARG A 489 -5.09 -21.56 10.84
CA ARG A 489 -5.71 -20.25 10.61
C ARG A 489 -5.40 -19.69 9.21
N PHE A 490 -4.28 -20.07 8.61
CA PHE A 490 -3.86 -19.62 7.27
C PHE A 490 -4.42 -20.49 6.15
N ARG A 491 -5.26 -21.47 6.49
CA ARG A 491 -5.91 -22.34 5.51
C ARG A 491 -6.82 -21.51 4.60
N ARG A 492 -6.85 -21.88 3.33
CA ARG A 492 -7.78 -21.32 2.36
C ARG A 492 -9.22 -21.58 2.80
N GLN A 493 -10.02 -20.53 2.90
CA GLN A 493 -11.43 -20.60 3.25
C GLN A 493 -12.29 -20.17 2.08
N LYS A 494 -13.43 -20.83 1.92
CA LYS A 494 -14.48 -20.47 0.97
C LYS A 494 -15.59 -19.77 1.73
N ALA A 495 -15.91 -18.55 1.34
CA ALA A 495 -16.98 -17.78 1.92
C ALA A 495 -17.95 -17.33 0.83
N THR A 496 -19.24 -17.41 1.12
CA THR A 496 -20.31 -17.03 0.20
C THR A 496 -21.07 -15.88 0.84
N TYR A 497 -21.18 -14.77 0.10
CA TYR A 497 -21.96 -13.61 0.50
C TYR A 497 -23.09 -13.38 -0.50
N THR A 498 -24.28 -13.12 -0.01
CA THR A 498 -25.47 -12.91 -0.84
C THR A 498 -25.72 -11.43 -1.04
N LEU A 499 -25.73 -10.97 -2.28
CA LEU A 499 -26.07 -9.58 -2.59
C LEU A 499 -27.55 -9.33 -2.31
N SER A 500 -27.84 -8.35 -1.46
CA SER A 500 -29.20 -7.97 -1.09
C SER A 500 -29.86 -7.17 -2.23
N ASP A 501 -30.83 -7.79 -2.89
CA ASP A 501 -31.60 -7.20 -3.99
C ASP A 501 -33.08 -6.99 -3.58
N ALA A 502 -33.30 -6.51 -2.35
CA ALA A 502 -34.64 -6.41 -1.76
C ALA A 502 -35.61 -5.53 -2.56
N VAL A 503 -35.09 -4.52 -3.29
CA VAL A 503 -35.89 -3.64 -4.17
C VAL A 503 -35.20 -3.52 -5.52
N LEU A 504 -35.70 -4.27 -6.50
CA LEU A 504 -35.25 -4.20 -7.90
C LEU A 504 -36.17 -3.27 -8.68
N GLN A 505 -35.63 -2.18 -9.23
CA GLN A 505 -36.33 -1.30 -10.15
C GLN A 505 -36.33 -1.92 -11.56
N PRO A 506 -37.30 -1.60 -12.42
CA PRO A 506 -37.25 -2.05 -13.81
C PRO A 506 -36.03 -1.49 -14.52
N GLY A 507 -35.31 -2.35 -15.24
CA GLY A 507 -34.08 -1.94 -15.89
C GLY A 507 -33.08 -3.07 -16.12
N GLU A 508 -31.93 -2.67 -16.65
CA GLU A 508 -30.80 -3.56 -16.84
C GLU A 508 -29.81 -3.41 -15.68
N TYR A 509 -29.44 -4.56 -15.11
CA TYR A 509 -28.48 -4.69 -14.02
C TYR A 509 -27.25 -5.45 -14.53
N VAL A 510 -26.07 -4.86 -14.35
CA VAL A 510 -24.80 -5.53 -14.61
C VAL A 510 -23.95 -5.49 -13.34
N TYR A 511 -23.63 -6.65 -12.81
CA TYR A 511 -22.73 -6.84 -11.68
C TYR A 511 -21.37 -7.24 -12.21
N ARG A 512 -20.32 -6.60 -11.71
CA ARG A 512 -18.93 -6.86 -12.09
C ARG A 512 -18.07 -6.92 -10.84
N LEU A 513 -17.34 -8.01 -10.65
CA LEU A 513 -16.30 -8.07 -9.62
C LEU A 513 -15.09 -7.25 -10.08
N GLU A 514 -14.65 -6.30 -9.26
CA GLU A 514 -13.52 -5.42 -9.59
C GLU A 514 -12.25 -5.88 -8.88
N ARG A 515 -12.36 -6.18 -7.58
CA ARG A 515 -11.21 -6.44 -6.73
C ARG A 515 -11.54 -7.41 -5.61
N VAL A 516 -10.58 -8.26 -5.27
CA VAL A 516 -10.60 -9.09 -4.07
C VAL A 516 -9.32 -8.84 -3.29
N ARG A 517 -9.43 -8.71 -1.97
CA ARG A 517 -8.34 -8.58 -1.03
C ARG A 517 -8.45 -9.63 0.05
N ASP A 518 -7.33 -10.19 0.50
CA ASP A 518 -7.29 -11.14 1.61
C ASP A 518 -6.70 -10.51 2.89
N ALA A 519 -6.70 -11.28 3.98
CA ALA A 519 -6.16 -10.84 5.27
C ALA A 519 -4.64 -10.63 5.29
N ALA A 520 -3.92 -11.23 4.34
CA ALA A 520 -2.49 -11.02 4.12
C ALA A 520 -2.21 -9.81 3.20
N ASN A 521 -3.25 -9.04 2.85
CA ASN A 521 -3.18 -7.85 2.01
C ASN A 521 -2.75 -8.12 0.56
N HIS A 522 -2.93 -9.35 0.07
CA HIS A 522 -2.85 -9.65 -1.36
C HIS A 522 -4.08 -9.10 -2.05
N VAL A 523 -3.86 -8.45 -3.20
CA VAL A 523 -4.91 -7.78 -3.97
C VAL A 523 -4.92 -8.33 -5.38
N VAL A 524 -6.05 -8.88 -5.80
CA VAL A 524 -6.27 -9.36 -7.16
C VAL A 524 -7.32 -8.48 -7.81
N THR A 525 -6.92 -7.76 -8.85
CA THR A 525 -7.83 -7.02 -9.73
C THR A 525 -8.37 -7.95 -10.80
N LEU A 526 -9.67 -8.18 -10.79
CA LEU A 526 -10.33 -9.09 -11.72
C LEU A 526 -10.58 -8.32 -13.03
N SER A 527 -9.71 -8.56 -14.01
CA SER A 527 -9.88 -8.05 -15.38
C SER A 527 -10.65 -9.04 -16.23
N ASP A 528 -11.30 -8.57 -17.31
CA ASP A 528 -12.14 -9.36 -18.22
C ASP A 528 -11.39 -10.48 -19.00
N THR A 529 -10.12 -10.74 -18.65
CA THR A 529 -9.14 -11.51 -19.44
C THR A 529 -8.90 -12.93 -18.95
N THR A 530 -9.88 -13.61 -18.34
CA THR A 530 -9.72 -15.03 -18.00
C THR A 530 -10.71 -15.93 -18.74
N SER A 531 -10.14 -16.69 -19.67
CA SER A 531 -10.70 -17.75 -20.51
C SER A 531 -11.11 -19.01 -19.73
N GLY A 532 -11.59 -18.87 -18.50
CA GLY A 532 -12.00 -19.99 -17.67
C GLY A 532 -13.22 -19.65 -16.83
N THR A 533 -14.39 -20.11 -17.29
CA THR A 533 -15.64 -20.56 -16.60
C THR A 533 -16.16 -19.90 -15.30
N SER A 534 -15.41 -19.09 -14.57
CA SER A 534 -15.89 -18.32 -13.42
C SER A 534 -16.44 -16.98 -13.88
N ALA A 535 -17.75 -16.77 -13.75
CA ALA A 535 -18.41 -15.54 -14.16
C ALA A 535 -17.96 -14.36 -13.27
N ILE A 536 -17.06 -13.52 -13.78
CA ILE A 536 -16.64 -12.25 -13.16
C ILE A 536 -17.75 -11.19 -13.32
N MET A 537 -18.61 -11.38 -14.32
CA MET A 537 -19.71 -10.50 -14.66
C MET A 537 -21.02 -11.29 -14.67
N ALA A 538 -22.07 -10.70 -14.11
CA ALA A 538 -23.43 -11.24 -14.12
C ALA A 538 -24.38 -10.15 -14.61
N ARG A 539 -25.26 -10.47 -15.56
CA ARG A 539 -26.23 -9.51 -16.12
C ARG A 539 -27.65 -10.01 -15.92
N MET A 540 -28.51 -9.11 -15.48
CA MET A 540 -29.91 -9.37 -15.21
C MET A 540 -30.80 -8.29 -15.81
N VAL A 541 -31.95 -8.68 -16.33
CA VAL A 541 -33.01 -7.76 -16.74
C VAL A 541 -34.18 -7.87 -15.76
N VAL A 542 -34.56 -6.74 -15.20
CA VAL A 542 -35.71 -6.62 -14.31
C VAL A 542 -36.87 -6.03 -15.10
N HIS A 543 -37.91 -6.83 -15.30
CA HIS A 543 -39.12 -6.39 -16.00
C HIS A 543 -40.07 -5.67 -15.05
N ALA A 544 -40.65 -4.56 -15.51
CA ALA A 544 -41.72 -3.89 -14.78
C ALA A 544 -42.91 -4.83 -14.63
N ARG A 545 -43.51 -4.91 -13.43
CA ARG A 545 -44.73 -5.72 -13.24
C ARG A 545 -45.82 -5.21 -14.18
N PRO A 546 -46.48 -6.10 -14.93
CA PRO A 546 -47.61 -5.69 -15.74
C PRO A 546 -48.72 -5.17 -14.84
N ARG A 547 -49.34 -4.06 -15.23
CA ARG A 547 -50.56 -3.56 -14.59
C ARG A 547 -51.65 -3.50 -15.64
N VAL A 548 -52.79 -4.06 -15.28
CA VAL A 548 -54.01 -4.02 -16.08
C VAL A 548 -54.95 -3.04 -15.39
N THR A 549 -55.57 -2.14 -16.13
CA THR A 549 -56.64 -1.27 -15.63
C THR A 549 -57.74 -1.22 -16.67
N TRP A 550 -58.99 -1.09 -16.23
CA TRP A 550 -60.08 -0.80 -17.17
C TRP A 550 -59.89 0.60 -17.76
N VAL A 551 -60.18 0.78 -19.06
CA VAL A 551 -60.11 2.09 -19.74
C VAL A 551 -61.06 3.10 -19.10
N SER A 552 -62.15 2.63 -18.48
CA SER A 552 -63.10 3.44 -17.71
C SER A 552 -62.59 3.91 -16.34
N GLY A 553 -61.38 3.49 -15.93
CA GLY A 553 -60.82 3.79 -14.60
C GLY A 553 -61.44 2.98 -13.46
N LEU A 554 -62.29 1.99 -13.77
CA LEU A 554 -62.87 1.10 -12.78
C LEU A 554 -61.79 0.22 -12.11
N PRO A 555 -61.90 -0.09 -10.81
CA PRO A 555 -60.99 -1.03 -10.16
C PRO A 555 -61.20 -2.44 -10.73
N LEU A 556 -60.11 -3.18 -10.96
CA LEU A 556 -60.11 -4.57 -11.46
C LEU A 556 -60.92 -5.54 -10.59
N SER A 557 -61.10 -5.23 -9.30
CA SER A 557 -61.88 -6.04 -8.37
C SER A 557 -63.40 -5.90 -8.54
N SER A 558 -63.85 -5.01 -9.42
CA SER A 558 -65.28 -4.77 -9.64
C SER A 558 -65.82 -5.79 -10.64
N SER A 559 -66.85 -6.54 -10.26
CA SER A 559 -67.61 -7.33 -11.23
C SER A 559 -68.35 -6.39 -12.18
N ILE A 560 -68.14 -6.59 -13.48
CA ILE A 560 -68.86 -5.87 -14.53
C ILE A 560 -70.05 -6.75 -14.92
N TRP A 561 -71.27 -6.22 -14.75
CA TRP A 561 -72.50 -6.93 -15.09
C TRP A 561 -72.97 -6.50 -16.47
N LEU A 562 -73.15 -7.46 -17.38
CA LEU A 562 -73.81 -7.22 -18.66
C LEU A 562 -75.33 -7.29 -18.48
N SER A 563 -76.06 -6.45 -19.21
CA SER A 563 -77.53 -6.45 -19.19
C SER A 563 -78.07 -7.60 -20.04
N ASP A 564 -79.06 -8.33 -19.50
CA ASP A 564 -79.73 -9.48 -20.15
C ASP A 564 -80.78 -9.05 -21.21
N ASP A 565 -80.86 -7.75 -21.50
CA ASP A 565 -81.81 -7.20 -22.46
C ASP A 565 -81.36 -7.53 -23.90
N LYS A 566 -82.11 -8.41 -24.59
CA LYS A 566 -81.81 -8.86 -25.97
C LYS A 566 -81.70 -7.72 -26.98
N GLN A 567 -82.30 -6.55 -26.72
CA GLN A 567 -82.16 -5.38 -27.58
C GLN A 567 -80.87 -4.58 -27.34
N ARG A 568 -80.19 -4.81 -26.21
CA ARG A 568 -78.89 -4.22 -25.84
C ARG A 568 -77.75 -5.24 -25.79
N ALA A 569 -78.02 -6.51 -26.10
CA ALA A 569 -77.05 -7.61 -26.23
C ALA A 569 -76.12 -7.45 -27.46
N SER A 570 -75.61 -6.24 -27.68
CA SER A 570 -74.56 -5.97 -28.67
C SER A 570 -73.20 -6.33 -28.08
N HIS A 571 -72.31 -6.87 -28.92
CA HIS A 571 -70.90 -7.13 -28.57
C HIS A 571 -70.28 -5.94 -27.84
N HIS A 572 -69.91 -6.14 -26.57
CA HIS A 572 -69.28 -5.09 -25.77
C HIS A 572 -67.78 -5.35 -25.71
N ALA A 573 -67.03 -4.52 -26.44
CA ALA A 573 -65.58 -4.46 -26.33
C ALA A 573 -65.21 -3.80 -25.00
N LEU A 574 -64.86 -4.61 -23.99
CA LEU A 574 -64.36 -4.10 -22.72
C LEU A 574 -62.91 -3.65 -22.89
N GLY A 575 -62.70 -2.34 -22.88
CA GLY A 575 -61.38 -1.74 -23.02
C GLY A 575 -60.50 -2.00 -21.80
N LEU A 576 -59.37 -2.67 -22.02
CA LEU A 576 -58.27 -2.84 -21.10
C LEU A 576 -57.12 -1.92 -21.49
N GLN A 577 -56.56 -1.25 -20.48
CA GLN A 577 -55.30 -0.54 -20.59
C GLN A 577 -54.21 -1.39 -19.93
N LEU A 578 -53.31 -1.92 -20.76
CA LEU A 578 -52.14 -2.66 -20.32
C LEU A 578 -50.94 -1.72 -20.20
N THR A 579 -50.28 -1.73 -19.05
CA THR A 579 -49.03 -0.97 -18.82
C THR A 579 -47.93 -1.91 -18.32
N GLY A 580 -46.68 -1.65 -18.68
CA GLY A 580 -45.51 -2.49 -18.35
C GLY A 580 -44.73 -2.96 -19.58
N GLN A 581 -43.93 -4.02 -19.42
CA GLN A 581 -43.24 -4.70 -20.53
C GLN A 581 -43.93 -6.04 -20.82
N GLY A 582 -44.21 -6.31 -22.10
CA GLY A 582 -44.83 -7.55 -22.56
C GLY A 582 -43.81 -8.68 -22.76
N PRO A 583 -44.27 -9.89 -23.11
CA PRO A 583 -45.66 -10.25 -23.42
C PRO A 583 -46.56 -10.36 -22.17
N TRP A 584 -47.83 -10.01 -22.32
CA TRP A 584 -48.85 -10.11 -21.27
C TRP A 584 -49.75 -11.30 -21.53
N THR A 585 -50.06 -12.08 -20.51
CA THR A 585 -51.17 -13.04 -20.54
C THR A 585 -52.19 -12.54 -19.53
N VAL A 586 -53.40 -12.26 -19.99
CA VAL A 586 -54.51 -11.84 -19.13
C VAL A 586 -55.48 -13.01 -19.07
N ASP A 587 -55.58 -13.60 -17.88
CA ASP A 587 -56.57 -14.61 -17.56
C ASP A 587 -57.80 -13.91 -17.00
N TYR A 588 -58.97 -14.21 -17.55
CA TYR A 588 -60.25 -13.66 -17.09
C TYR A 588 -61.32 -14.75 -17.07
N THR A 589 -62.29 -14.55 -16.19
CA THR A 589 -63.41 -15.47 -15.98
C THR A 589 -64.71 -14.77 -16.34
N ILE A 590 -65.48 -15.38 -17.23
CA ILE A 590 -66.83 -14.92 -17.57
C ILE A 590 -67.80 -15.82 -16.82
N ASP A 591 -68.57 -15.25 -15.89
CA ASP A 591 -69.64 -15.94 -15.18
C ASP A 591 -70.99 -15.56 -15.81
N THR A 592 -71.66 -16.55 -16.42
CA THR A 592 -72.97 -16.37 -17.06
C THR A 592 -74.15 -16.69 -16.12
N GLY A 593 -73.87 -17.08 -14.88
CA GLY A 593 -74.86 -17.57 -13.92
C GLY A 593 -75.23 -19.05 -14.11
N THR A 594 -75.01 -19.63 -15.30
CA THR A 594 -75.18 -21.07 -15.58
C THR A 594 -73.85 -21.80 -15.76
N GLU A 595 -72.84 -21.12 -16.31
CA GLU A 595 -71.50 -21.66 -16.56
C GLU A 595 -70.42 -20.59 -16.30
N VAL A 596 -69.25 -21.03 -15.82
CA VAL A 596 -68.05 -20.20 -15.65
C VAL A 596 -67.05 -20.56 -16.72
N LEU A 597 -66.76 -19.63 -17.63
CA LEU A 597 -65.79 -19.78 -18.71
C LEU A 597 -64.47 -19.14 -18.29
N HIS A 598 -63.40 -19.93 -18.32
CA HIS A 598 -62.04 -19.45 -18.11
C HIS A 598 -61.39 -19.21 -19.47
N GLU A 599 -61.04 -17.96 -19.77
CA GLU A 599 -60.35 -17.59 -20.98
C GLU A 599 -59.01 -16.91 -20.66
N SER A 600 -58.05 -17.10 -21.55
CA SER A 600 -56.73 -16.49 -21.47
C SER A 600 -56.40 -15.84 -22.81
N ARG A 601 -56.06 -14.55 -22.79
CA ARG A 601 -55.61 -13.84 -23.99
C ARG A 601 -54.21 -13.31 -23.81
N THR A 602 -53.37 -13.55 -24.82
CA THR A 602 -51.99 -13.07 -24.84
C THR A 602 -51.87 -11.81 -25.69
N PHE A 603 -51.19 -10.81 -25.15
CA PHE A 603 -50.93 -9.54 -25.80
C PHE A 603 -49.42 -9.37 -25.96
N THR A 604 -48.98 -8.92 -27.14
CA THR A 604 -47.55 -8.74 -27.44
C THR A 604 -47.12 -7.28 -27.42
N LYS A 605 -48.06 -6.33 -27.39
CA LYS A 605 -47.78 -4.88 -27.32
C LYS A 605 -48.64 -4.19 -26.25
N ALA A 606 -48.06 -3.17 -25.61
CA ALA A 606 -48.77 -2.30 -24.68
C ALA A 606 -49.72 -1.44 -25.52
N ALA A 607 -50.98 -1.86 -25.59
CA ALA A 607 -52.01 -1.22 -26.39
C ALA A 607 -53.34 -1.23 -25.61
N ALA A 608 -54.29 -0.41 -26.05
CA ALA A 608 -55.68 -0.59 -25.69
C ALA A 608 -56.12 -1.96 -26.21
N ALA A 609 -56.16 -2.93 -25.32
CA ALA A 609 -56.67 -4.26 -25.61
C ALA A 609 -58.18 -4.24 -25.39
N ALA A 610 -58.94 -4.99 -26.18
CA ALA A 610 -60.36 -5.20 -25.94
C ALA A 610 -60.58 -6.68 -25.62
N LEU A 611 -61.30 -6.94 -24.53
CA LEU A 611 -61.94 -8.24 -24.34
C LEU A 611 -63.29 -8.17 -25.04
N GLU A 612 -63.55 -9.15 -25.91
CA GLU A 612 -64.88 -9.32 -26.50
C GLU A 612 -65.67 -10.19 -25.54
N ALA A 613 -66.71 -9.61 -24.94
CA ALA A 613 -67.66 -10.26 -24.05
C ALA A 613 -69.04 -10.33 -24.69
#